data_AF-A0A9W7MRI9-F1
#
_entry.id   AF-A0A9W7MRI9-F1
#
_cell.length_a   1.000
_cell.length_b   1.000
_cell.length_c   1.000
_cell.angle_alpha   90.00
_cell.angle_beta   90.00
_cell.angle_gamma   90.00
#
_symmetry.space_group_name_H-M   'P 1'
#
loop_
_entity.id
_entity.type
_entity.pdbx_description
1 polymer ?
#
loop_
_entity_poly.entity_id
_entity_poly.type
_entity_poly.pdbx_seq_one_letter_code
_entity_poly.pdbx_strand_id
1 'polypeptide(L)'
;MEESKRGFLPMRHGISLSKEMCPSTPQERERMIKIPYALAIESIIHVMLCTRPDVSYTLSMTSRYQVDPGEGHWVAVKNILKYLRRIKDTFLMYGGEEELSIKGVVSWKSSKQDIVADYTIEAEYIAASDAAKEAVWIKNFISVLGVVLSISNAIDLICDNNEVIAQEKEPRSHQRFKHILRRYHLI
;
A
#
# COMPACT_ATOMS: atom_id res chain seq x y z
N MET A 1 11.10 -14.02 -1.78
CA MET A 1 10.30 -14.12 -3.04
C MET A 1 11.10 -13.76 -4.29
N GLU A 2 12.39 -13.42 -4.18
CA GLU A 2 13.19 -12.82 -5.27
C GLU A 2 13.28 -13.68 -6.54
N GLU A 3 13.38 -15.01 -6.42
CA GLU A 3 13.57 -15.89 -7.58
C GLU A 3 12.27 -16.41 -8.24
N SER A 4 11.09 -15.93 -7.84
CA SER A 4 9.85 -16.46 -8.43
C SER A 4 9.60 -15.91 -9.85
N LYS A 5 9.03 -16.70 -10.77
CA LYS A 5 8.69 -16.24 -12.14
C LYS A 5 7.58 -15.16 -12.10
N ARG A 6 7.66 -14.14 -12.99
CA ARG A 6 6.65 -13.06 -13.12
C ARG A 6 5.33 -13.63 -13.69
N GLY A 7 4.19 -13.29 -13.09
CA GLY A 7 2.86 -13.73 -13.54
C GLY A 7 2.33 -12.90 -14.71
N PHE A 8 1.55 -13.50 -15.63
CA PHE A 8 0.89 -12.78 -16.74
C PHE A 8 -0.51 -12.28 -16.37
N LEU A 9 -1.22 -13.02 -15.51
CA LEU A 9 -2.57 -12.71 -15.06
C LEU A 9 -2.63 -12.87 -13.53
N PRO A 10 -3.47 -12.06 -12.83
CA PRO A 10 -3.62 -12.18 -11.38
C PRO A 10 -4.23 -13.54 -10.98
N MET A 11 -5.02 -14.16 -11.85
CA MET A 11 -5.52 -15.54 -11.70
C MET A 11 -5.70 -16.17 -13.08
N ARG A 12 -5.47 -17.50 -13.20
CA ARG A 12 -5.70 -18.21 -14.46
C ARG A 12 -7.18 -18.57 -14.59
N HIS A 13 -7.71 -18.49 -15.82
CA HIS A 13 -9.07 -18.94 -16.13
C HIS A 13 -9.24 -20.41 -15.73
N GLY A 14 -10.36 -20.74 -15.08
CA GLY A 14 -10.69 -22.10 -14.64
C GLY A 14 -10.22 -22.50 -13.23
N ILE A 15 -9.52 -21.63 -12.50
CA ILE A 15 -9.20 -21.89 -11.08
C ILE A 15 -10.39 -21.46 -10.22
N SER A 16 -11.16 -22.41 -9.70
CA SER A 16 -12.16 -22.16 -8.66
C SER A 16 -11.54 -22.37 -7.28
N LEU A 17 -11.64 -21.38 -6.41
CA LEU A 17 -11.33 -21.52 -4.98
C LEU A 17 -12.57 -22.06 -4.27
N SER A 18 -12.36 -22.88 -3.25
CA SER A 18 -13.45 -23.61 -2.62
C SER A 18 -13.13 -23.92 -1.16
N LYS A 19 -14.17 -24.14 -0.34
CA LYS A 19 -13.99 -24.37 1.10
C LYS A 19 -13.30 -25.70 1.40
N GLU A 20 -13.34 -26.64 0.47
CA GLU A 20 -12.66 -27.92 0.55
C GLU A 20 -11.13 -27.76 0.55
N MET A 21 -10.61 -26.60 0.14
CA MET A 21 -9.18 -26.28 0.19
C MET A 21 -8.74 -25.73 1.56
N CYS A 22 -9.65 -25.54 2.52
CA CYS A 22 -9.33 -25.12 3.88
C CYS A 22 -8.57 -26.22 4.65
N PRO A 23 -7.70 -25.84 5.61
CA PRO A 23 -6.84 -26.78 6.31
C PRO A 23 -7.64 -27.76 7.18
N SER A 24 -7.53 -29.04 6.83
CA SER A 24 -8.27 -30.12 7.50
C SER A 24 -7.44 -30.79 8.59
N THR A 25 -6.11 -30.78 8.46
CA THR A 25 -5.20 -31.38 9.45
C THR A 25 -4.63 -30.32 10.42
N PRO A 26 -4.31 -30.70 11.68
CA PRO A 26 -3.66 -29.78 12.63
C PRO A 26 -2.31 -29.25 12.12
N GLN A 27 -1.55 -30.07 11.38
CA GLN A 27 -0.24 -29.68 10.83
C GLN A 27 -0.36 -28.67 9.69
N GLU A 28 -1.43 -28.72 8.90
CA GLU A 28 -1.72 -27.69 7.89
C GLU A 28 -2.11 -26.38 8.56
N ARG A 29 -2.95 -26.42 9.59
CA ARG A 29 -3.33 -25.22 10.35
C ARG A 29 -2.13 -24.51 10.95
N GLU A 30 -1.20 -25.26 11.55
CA GLU A 30 0.03 -24.70 12.11
C GLU A 30 0.92 -24.03 11.05
N ARG A 31 0.96 -24.59 9.83
CA ARG A 31 1.66 -23.97 8.70
C ARG A 31 0.96 -22.70 8.23
N MET A 32 -0.36 -22.72 8.11
CA MET A 32 -1.15 -21.58 7.65
C MET A 32 -1.13 -20.41 8.63
N ILE A 33 -1.08 -20.66 9.95
CA ILE A 33 -0.97 -19.62 10.98
C ILE A 33 0.29 -18.75 10.79
N LYS A 34 1.38 -19.33 10.28
CA LYS A 34 2.64 -18.61 10.03
C LYS A 34 2.58 -17.72 8.78
N ILE A 35 1.55 -17.86 7.95
CA ILE A 35 1.42 -17.13 6.68
C ILE A 35 0.64 -15.84 6.93
N PRO A 36 1.16 -14.67 6.49
CA PRO A 36 0.48 -13.38 6.66
C PRO A 36 -0.64 -13.18 5.64
N TYR A 37 -1.65 -14.06 5.63
CA TYR A 37 -2.71 -14.06 4.62
C TYR A 37 -3.55 -12.78 4.66
N ALA A 38 -4.03 -12.39 5.85
CA ALA A 38 -4.84 -11.17 6.03
C ALA A 38 -4.09 -9.92 5.58
N LEU A 39 -2.83 -9.77 6.00
CA LEU A 39 -1.96 -8.67 5.60
C LEU A 39 -1.77 -8.61 4.08
N ALA A 40 -1.61 -9.75 3.43
CA ALA A 40 -1.49 -9.81 1.97
C ALA A 40 -2.81 -9.40 1.26
N ILE A 41 -3.97 -9.79 1.79
CA ILE A 41 -5.27 -9.36 1.25
C ILE A 41 -5.46 -7.85 1.41
N GLU A 42 -5.20 -7.30 2.59
CA GLU A 42 -5.27 -5.84 2.86
C GLU A 42 -4.35 -5.06 1.92
N SER A 43 -3.15 -5.58 1.72
CA SER A 43 -2.18 -5.04 0.78
C SER A 43 -2.72 -4.97 -0.66
N ILE A 44 -3.38 -6.05 -1.11
CA ILE A 44 -3.99 -6.10 -2.45
C ILE A 44 -5.22 -5.18 -2.55
N ILE A 45 -6.04 -5.06 -1.49
CA ILE A 45 -7.18 -4.12 -1.45
C ILE A 45 -6.71 -2.70 -1.71
N HIS A 46 -5.66 -2.26 -1.04
CA HIS A 46 -5.16 -0.90 -1.21
C HIS A 46 -4.66 -0.67 -2.64
N VAL A 47 -3.88 -1.61 -3.20
CA VAL A 47 -3.42 -1.52 -4.60
C VAL A 47 -4.58 -1.46 -5.58
N MET A 48 -5.65 -2.24 -5.34
CA MET A 48 -6.87 -2.20 -6.14
C MET A 48 -7.53 -0.81 -6.10
N LEU A 49 -7.60 -0.18 -4.94
CA LEU A 49 -8.25 1.12 -4.74
C LEU A 49 -7.43 2.27 -5.36
N CYS A 50 -6.10 2.20 -5.30
CA CYS A 50 -5.25 3.31 -5.71
C CYS A 50 -4.91 3.28 -7.21
N THR A 51 -4.46 2.12 -7.73
CA THR A 51 -3.83 2.08 -9.06
C THR A 51 -4.27 0.92 -9.95
N ARG A 52 -4.77 -0.19 -9.38
CA ARG A 52 -4.97 -1.45 -10.10
C ARG A 52 -6.35 -2.08 -9.90
N PRO A 53 -7.44 -1.44 -10.35
CA PRO A 53 -8.78 -1.97 -10.19
C PRO A 53 -8.99 -3.34 -10.88
N ASP A 54 -8.13 -3.72 -11.81
CA ASP A 54 -8.17 -4.97 -12.56
C ASP A 54 -7.93 -6.22 -11.70
N VAL A 55 -7.33 -6.11 -10.51
CA VAL A 55 -7.22 -7.26 -9.58
C VAL A 55 -8.48 -7.51 -8.75
N SER A 56 -9.49 -6.63 -8.83
CA SER A 56 -10.71 -6.66 -8.00
C SER A 56 -11.43 -8.00 -7.99
N TYR A 57 -11.63 -8.61 -9.15
CA TYR A 57 -12.26 -9.93 -9.24
C TYR A 57 -11.47 -10.99 -8.47
N THR A 58 -10.16 -11.08 -8.72
CA THR A 58 -9.29 -12.09 -8.08
C THR A 58 -9.20 -11.88 -6.58
N LEU A 59 -9.15 -10.62 -6.14
CA LEU A 59 -9.19 -10.23 -4.74
C LEU A 59 -10.49 -10.68 -4.08
N SER A 60 -11.64 -10.39 -4.71
CA SER A 60 -12.96 -10.77 -4.20
C SER A 60 -13.14 -12.28 -4.03
N MET A 61 -12.36 -13.08 -4.78
CA MET A 61 -12.36 -14.54 -4.66
C MET A 61 -11.47 -15.01 -3.52
N THR A 62 -10.28 -14.43 -3.39
CA THR A 62 -9.34 -14.80 -2.31
C THR A 62 -9.75 -14.28 -0.93
N SER A 63 -10.41 -13.13 -0.83
CA SER A 63 -10.78 -12.52 0.46
C SER A 63 -11.80 -13.33 1.26
N ARG A 64 -12.62 -14.14 0.59
CA ARG A 64 -13.64 -14.99 1.22
C ARG A 64 -13.09 -16.02 2.21
N TYR A 65 -11.80 -16.33 2.10
CA TYR A 65 -11.13 -17.36 2.91
C TYR A 65 -10.17 -16.75 3.94
N GLN A 66 -10.28 -15.45 4.23
CA GLN A 66 -9.39 -14.78 5.19
C GLN A 66 -9.51 -15.33 6.62
N VAL A 67 -10.67 -15.86 6.99
CA VAL A 67 -10.91 -16.46 8.32
C VAL A 67 -10.22 -17.82 8.47
N ASP A 68 -10.19 -18.63 7.42
CA ASP A 68 -9.59 -19.98 7.43
C ASP A 68 -8.93 -20.28 6.07
N PRO A 69 -7.76 -19.66 5.80
CA PRO A 69 -7.09 -19.83 4.52
C PRO A 69 -6.39 -21.18 4.44
N GLY A 70 -6.31 -21.73 3.24
CA GLY A 70 -5.56 -22.95 2.94
C GLY A 70 -4.43 -22.67 1.94
N GLU A 71 -3.58 -23.66 1.69
CA GLU A 71 -2.41 -23.48 0.82
C GLU A 71 -2.83 -23.13 -0.62
N GLY A 72 -3.93 -23.69 -1.12
CA GLY A 72 -4.51 -23.33 -2.42
C GLY A 72 -4.90 -21.85 -2.50
N HIS A 73 -5.53 -21.33 -1.45
CA HIS A 73 -5.86 -19.91 -1.31
C HIS A 73 -4.58 -19.06 -1.31
N TRP A 74 -3.56 -19.47 -0.56
CA TRP A 74 -2.29 -18.76 -0.52
C TRP A 74 -1.56 -18.75 -1.87
N VAL A 75 -1.60 -19.84 -2.63
CA VAL A 75 -1.06 -19.89 -3.99
C VAL A 75 -1.76 -18.89 -4.91
N ALA A 76 -3.08 -18.73 -4.79
CA ALA A 76 -3.80 -17.71 -5.56
C ALA A 76 -3.35 -16.29 -5.19
N VAL A 77 -3.25 -15.97 -3.88
CA VAL A 77 -2.73 -14.69 -3.42
C VAL A 77 -1.30 -14.45 -3.93
N LYS A 78 -0.40 -15.44 -3.85
CA LYS A 78 0.96 -15.37 -4.41
C LYS A 78 0.94 -15.06 -5.91
N ASN A 79 -0.03 -15.56 -6.67
CA ASN A 79 -0.14 -15.25 -8.10
C ASN A 79 -0.57 -13.80 -8.36
N ILE A 80 -1.49 -13.26 -7.55
CA ILE A 80 -1.84 -11.83 -7.60
C ILE A 80 -0.61 -10.98 -7.30
N LEU A 81 0.15 -11.30 -6.24
CA LEU A 81 1.37 -10.56 -5.90
C LEU A 81 2.44 -10.66 -7.01
N LYS A 82 2.60 -11.83 -7.66
CA LYS A 82 3.51 -11.99 -8.80
C LYS A 82 3.09 -11.16 -10.02
N TYR A 83 1.80 -11.02 -10.24
CA TYR A 83 1.23 -10.14 -11.26
C TYR A 83 1.53 -8.68 -10.93
N LEU A 84 1.24 -8.25 -9.69
CA LEU A 84 1.53 -6.90 -9.20
C LEU A 84 3.03 -6.57 -9.26
N ARG A 85 3.91 -7.54 -9.06
CA ARG A 85 5.36 -7.34 -9.21
C ARG A 85 5.79 -7.10 -10.66
N ARG A 86 5.10 -7.67 -11.65
CA ARG A 86 5.46 -7.48 -13.06
C ARG A 86 5.17 -6.06 -13.53
N ILE A 87 4.06 -5.52 -13.07
CA ILE A 87 3.52 -4.22 -13.50
C ILE A 87 4.23 -3.03 -12.86
N LYS A 88 5.11 -3.27 -11.88
CA LYS A 88 5.92 -2.23 -11.22
C LYS A 88 6.79 -1.43 -12.20
N ASP A 89 7.09 -2.01 -13.36
CA ASP A 89 7.93 -1.39 -14.39
C ASP A 89 7.06 -0.66 -15.46
N THR A 90 5.74 -0.54 -15.26
CA THR A 90 4.78 -0.04 -16.26
C THR A 90 3.87 1.03 -15.63
N PHE A 91 4.30 2.28 -15.66
CA PHE A 91 3.55 3.45 -15.18
C PHE A 91 3.58 4.58 -16.19
N LEU A 92 2.49 5.35 -16.28
CA LEU A 92 2.37 6.52 -17.17
C LEU A 92 2.76 7.79 -16.39
N MET A 93 3.64 8.63 -16.96
CA MET A 93 4.04 9.93 -16.41
C MET A 93 3.76 11.04 -17.40
N TYR A 94 3.22 12.16 -16.94
CA TYR A 94 3.04 13.38 -17.73
C TYR A 94 3.99 14.45 -17.23
N GLY A 95 4.89 14.95 -18.10
CA GLY A 95 5.85 16.02 -17.78
C GLY A 95 7.32 15.58 -17.90
N GLY A 96 8.00 16.03 -18.97
CA GLY A 96 9.45 15.95 -19.19
C GLY A 96 9.87 17.14 -20.07
N GLU A 97 11.11 17.63 -19.91
CA GLU A 97 11.53 18.91 -20.49
C GLU A 97 11.61 18.90 -22.03
N GLU A 98 11.89 17.76 -22.69
CA GLU A 98 11.80 17.65 -24.16
C GLU A 98 11.34 16.27 -24.68
N GLU A 99 11.18 15.25 -23.83
CA GLU A 99 10.70 13.92 -24.22
C GLU A 99 9.98 13.23 -23.06
N LEU A 100 8.92 12.47 -23.37
CA LEU A 100 8.12 11.69 -22.42
C LEU A 100 9.02 10.64 -21.72
N SER A 101 9.58 10.99 -20.56
CA SER A 101 10.41 10.09 -19.75
C SER A 101 9.63 9.51 -18.57
N ILE A 102 9.66 8.19 -18.42
CA ILE A 102 8.89 7.45 -17.40
C ILE A 102 9.70 7.39 -16.09
N LYS A 103 9.32 8.18 -15.07
CA LYS A 103 9.75 8.04 -13.66
C LYS A 103 8.53 8.19 -12.73
N GLY A 104 7.86 7.07 -12.42
CA GLY A 104 6.45 6.98 -11.97
C GLY A 104 6.01 7.68 -10.67
N VAL A 105 4.82 8.30 -10.70
CA VAL A 105 3.97 8.61 -9.54
C VAL A 105 3.33 7.31 -9.05
N VAL A 106 3.51 7.00 -7.77
CA VAL A 106 3.07 5.72 -7.18
C VAL A 106 1.62 5.80 -6.64
N SER A 107 1.19 6.97 -6.18
CA SER A 107 -0.17 7.23 -5.70
C SER A 107 -0.49 8.72 -5.77
N TRP A 108 -1.77 9.08 -5.96
CA TRP A 108 -2.27 10.44 -5.81
C TRP A 108 -3.59 10.42 -5.03
N LYS A 109 -3.83 11.45 -4.21
CA LYS A 109 -5.10 11.63 -3.48
C LYS A 109 -5.50 13.09 -3.49
N SER A 110 -6.74 13.36 -3.86
CA SER A 110 -7.41 14.65 -3.66
C SER A 110 -8.73 14.37 -2.99
N SER A 111 -8.89 14.86 -1.75
CA SER A 111 -10.08 14.64 -0.94
C SER A 111 -10.35 15.88 -0.11
N LYS A 112 -11.63 16.12 0.18
CA LYS A 112 -12.01 17.07 1.23
C LYS A 112 -11.52 16.53 2.57
N GLN A 113 -10.95 17.40 3.40
CA GLN A 113 -10.51 17.05 4.74
C GLN A 113 -11.73 16.87 5.65
N ASP A 114 -11.68 15.85 6.51
CA ASP A 114 -12.76 15.55 7.46
C ASP A 114 -12.83 16.56 8.62
N ILE A 115 -11.73 17.30 8.84
CA ILE A 115 -11.60 18.31 9.89
C ILE A 115 -11.60 19.69 9.23
N VAL A 116 -12.25 20.65 9.87
CA VAL A 116 -12.15 22.06 9.49
C VAL A 116 -10.79 22.57 9.97
N ALA A 117 -9.93 22.93 9.02
CA ALA A 117 -8.70 23.65 9.28
C ALA A 117 -9.02 25.14 9.41
N ASP A 118 -8.56 25.76 10.50
CA ASP A 118 -8.77 27.20 10.74
C ASP A 118 -7.72 28.04 9.97
N TYR A 119 -6.65 27.40 9.48
CA TYR A 119 -5.56 28.04 8.74
C TYR A 119 -5.01 27.15 7.61
N THR A 120 -4.44 27.75 6.58
CA THR A 120 -3.82 27.04 5.45
C THR A 120 -2.70 26.10 5.89
N ILE A 121 -1.87 26.52 6.86
CA ILE A 121 -0.80 25.70 7.43
C ILE A 121 -1.33 24.40 8.07
N GLU A 122 -2.52 24.45 8.69
CA GLU A 122 -3.13 23.27 9.31
C GLU A 122 -3.59 22.28 8.24
N ALA A 123 -4.22 22.79 7.19
CA ALA A 123 -4.68 21.98 6.08
C ALA A 123 -3.51 21.26 5.40
N GLU A 124 -2.39 21.95 5.19
CA GLU A 124 -1.21 21.37 4.56
C GLU A 124 -0.44 20.43 5.49
N TYR A 125 -0.37 20.72 6.80
CA TYR A 125 0.20 19.79 7.78
C TYR A 125 -0.59 18.47 7.83
N ILE A 126 -1.94 18.54 7.77
CA ILE A 126 -2.79 17.35 7.67
C ILE A 126 -2.52 16.59 6.37
N ALA A 127 -2.44 17.29 5.23
CA ALA A 127 -2.15 16.68 3.95
C ALA A 127 -0.77 16.00 3.92
N ALA A 128 0.27 16.65 4.45
CA ALA A 128 1.62 16.10 4.58
C ALA A 128 1.65 14.87 5.50
N SER A 129 0.94 14.91 6.64
CA SER A 129 0.80 13.76 7.54
C SER A 129 0.12 12.56 6.86
N ASP A 130 -0.94 12.79 6.09
CA ASP A 130 -1.61 11.73 5.34
C ASP A 130 -0.75 11.16 4.22
N ALA A 131 -0.02 12.01 3.50
CA ALA A 131 0.97 11.58 2.51
C ALA A 131 2.11 10.77 3.14
N ALA A 132 2.59 11.15 4.32
CA ALA A 132 3.61 10.40 5.07
C ALA A 132 3.12 9.00 5.47
N LYS A 133 1.88 8.88 5.99
CA LYS A 133 1.27 7.58 6.30
C LYS A 133 1.18 6.69 5.07
N GLU A 134 0.76 7.25 3.94
CA GLU A 134 0.64 6.52 2.68
C GLU A 134 2.02 6.08 2.16
N ALA A 135 3.03 6.94 2.25
CA ALA A 135 4.40 6.61 1.87
C ALA A 135 5.00 5.49 2.73
N VAL A 136 4.83 5.55 4.06
CA VAL A 136 5.26 4.49 4.98
C VAL A 136 4.53 3.18 4.67
N TRP A 137 3.23 3.25 4.39
CA TRP A 137 2.46 2.09 3.98
C TRP A 137 2.99 1.47 2.68
N ILE A 138 3.25 2.29 1.65
CA ILE A 138 3.82 1.85 0.36
C ILE A 138 5.19 1.19 0.58
N LYS A 139 6.05 1.78 1.41
CA LYS A 139 7.36 1.23 1.76
C LYS A 139 7.25 -0.14 2.42
N ASN A 140 6.33 -0.30 3.37
CA ASN A 140 6.06 -1.59 4.01
C ASN A 140 5.49 -2.60 3.00
N PHE A 141 4.58 -2.17 2.14
CA PHE A 141 3.99 -2.99 1.09
C PHE A 141 5.05 -3.52 0.10
N ILE A 142 5.92 -2.65 -0.42
CA ILE A 142 7.01 -3.04 -1.33
C ILE A 142 7.96 -4.02 -0.64
N SER A 143 8.23 -3.83 0.65
CA SER A 143 9.04 -4.73 1.47
C SER A 143 8.38 -6.11 1.59
N VAL A 144 7.07 -6.17 1.86
CA VAL A 144 6.28 -7.42 1.92
C VAL A 144 6.25 -8.14 0.57
N LEU A 145 6.18 -7.40 -0.54
CA LEU A 145 6.24 -7.98 -1.88
C LEU A 145 7.62 -8.59 -2.22
N GLY A 146 8.67 -8.27 -1.46
CA GLY A 146 10.04 -8.71 -1.71
C GLY A 146 10.59 -8.21 -3.05
N VAL A 147 10.19 -6.98 -3.44
CA VAL A 147 10.52 -6.37 -4.73
C VAL A 147 11.77 -5.50 -4.69
N VAL A 148 12.03 -4.91 -3.52
CA VAL A 148 13.25 -4.18 -3.18
C VAL A 148 13.71 -4.74 -1.84
N LEU A 149 14.94 -5.25 -1.77
CA LEU A 149 15.57 -5.62 -0.50
C LEU A 149 15.65 -4.35 0.33
N SER A 150 14.75 -4.24 1.31
CA SER A 150 14.71 -3.19 2.33
C SER A 150 15.03 -1.79 1.82
N ILE A 151 14.02 -0.96 1.56
CA ILE A 151 14.23 0.49 1.47
C ILE A 151 14.68 0.95 2.87
N SER A 152 15.97 0.85 3.20
CA SER A 152 16.48 1.21 4.53
C SER A 152 16.42 2.70 4.76
N ASN A 153 16.46 3.48 3.67
CA ASN A 153 16.53 4.92 3.72
C ASN A 153 15.18 5.52 4.14
N ALA A 154 15.26 6.67 4.81
CA ALA A 154 14.10 7.50 5.07
C ALA A 154 13.41 7.87 3.74
N ILE A 155 12.09 8.08 3.79
CA ILE A 155 11.35 8.57 2.63
C ILE A 155 11.38 10.09 2.70
N ASP A 156 11.95 10.73 1.69
CA ASP A 156 11.93 12.19 1.61
C ASP A 156 10.51 12.66 1.27
N LEU A 157 9.91 13.43 2.19
CA LEU A 157 8.62 14.08 1.99
C LEU A 157 8.86 15.54 1.62
N ILE A 158 8.43 15.94 0.43
CA ILE A 158 8.58 17.31 -0.07
C ILE A 158 7.25 18.04 0.10
N CYS A 159 7.29 19.22 0.74
CA CYS A 159 6.16 20.13 0.92
C CYS A 159 6.55 21.51 0.38
N ASP A 160 5.61 22.24 -0.21
CA ASP A 160 5.82 23.58 -0.76
C ASP A 160 5.65 24.70 0.28
N ASN A 161 5.12 24.39 1.46
CA ASN A 161 4.97 25.37 2.55
C ASN A 161 6.10 25.29 3.58
N ASN A 162 6.89 26.37 3.61
CA ASN A 162 8.00 26.56 4.53
C ASN A 162 7.57 26.57 6.02
N GLU A 163 6.35 27.02 6.34
CA GLU A 163 5.84 27.03 7.71
C GLU A 163 5.57 25.61 8.21
N VAL A 164 5.04 24.73 7.36
CA VAL A 164 4.84 23.30 7.68
C VAL A 164 6.19 22.63 7.91
N ILE A 165 7.19 22.89 7.05
CA ILE A 165 8.56 22.36 7.19
C ILE A 165 9.21 22.85 8.50
N ALA A 166 9.04 24.12 8.84
CA ALA A 166 9.58 24.67 10.08
C ALA A 166 8.91 24.05 11.32
N GLN A 167 7.60 23.85 11.27
CA GLN A 167 6.81 23.26 12.35
C GLN A 167 7.11 21.77 12.58
N GLU A 168 7.50 21.04 11.53
CA GLU A 168 7.96 19.64 11.62
C GLU A 168 9.33 19.56 12.32
N LYS A 169 10.30 20.36 11.88
CA LYS A 169 11.67 20.36 12.44
C LYS A 169 11.72 20.84 13.88
N GLU A 170 10.88 21.83 14.21
CA GLU A 170 10.80 22.40 15.54
C GLU A 170 9.31 22.59 15.87
N PRO A 171 8.67 21.63 16.56
CA PRO A 171 7.25 21.73 16.93
C PRO A 171 7.08 22.82 17.98
N ARG A 172 7.06 24.08 17.54
CA ARG A 172 6.80 25.22 18.39
C ARG A 172 5.39 25.08 18.92
N SER A 173 5.28 24.95 20.23
CA SER A 173 4.01 24.83 20.95
C SER A 173 3.25 26.17 20.91
N HIS A 174 2.72 26.54 19.75
CA HIS A 174 1.63 27.50 19.70
C HIS A 174 0.38 26.81 20.25
N GLN A 175 -0.20 27.41 21.30
CA GLN A 175 -1.29 26.83 22.10
C GLN A 175 -2.51 26.44 21.25
N ARG A 176 -2.71 27.13 20.12
CA ARG A 176 -3.80 26.90 19.15
C ARG A 176 -3.62 25.65 18.29
N PHE A 177 -2.38 25.27 17.96
CA PHE A 177 -2.09 24.13 17.07
C PHE A 177 -1.91 22.78 17.79
N LYS A 178 -1.98 22.78 19.13
CA LYS A 178 -1.76 21.57 19.94
C LYS A 178 -2.70 20.43 19.59
N HIS A 179 -3.93 20.73 19.19
CA HIS A 179 -4.95 19.73 18.89
C HIS A 179 -4.65 18.98 17.58
N ILE A 180 -4.14 19.67 16.57
CA ILE A 180 -3.71 19.07 15.30
C ILE A 180 -2.37 18.34 15.47
N LEU A 181 -1.40 18.97 16.15
CA LEU A 181 -0.11 18.32 16.42
C LEU A 181 -0.28 17.01 17.18
N ARG A 182 -1.08 16.98 18.26
CA ARG A 182 -1.35 15.72 18.99
C ARG A 182 -2.00 14.63 18.13
N ARG A 183 -2.77 15.00 17.12
CA ARG A 183 -3.55 14.06 16.30
C ARG A 183 -2.82 13.59 15.04
N TYR A 184 -1.96 14.44 14.46
CA TYR A 184 -1.34 14.21 13.15
C TYR A 184 0.19 14.21 13.18
N HIS A 185 0.83 14.47 14.32
CA HIS A 185 2.27 14.30 14.46
C HIS A 185 2.61 12.80 14.48
N LEU A 186 3.00 12.33 13.31
CA LEU A 186 3.45 10.97 12.99
C LEU A 186 4.79 11.00 12.24
N ILE A 187 5.37 12.20 12.10
CA ILE A 187 6.60 12.50 11.36
C ILE A 187 7.72 12.63 12.39
#